data_AF-A0A1Y1SZS7-F1
#
_entry.id   AF-A0A1Y1SZS7-F1
#
_cell.length_a   1.000
_cell.length_b   1.000
_cell.length_c   1.000
_cell.angle_alpha   90.00
_cell.angle_beta   90.00
_cell.angle_gamma   90.00
#
_symmetry.space_group_name_H-M   'P 1'
#
loop_
_entity.id
_entity.type
_entity.pdbx_description
1 polymer ?
#
loop_
_entity_poly.entity_id
_entity_poly.type
_entity_poly.pdbx_seq_one_letter_code
_entity_poly.pdbx_strand_id
1 'polypeptide(L)'
;MALENIRLEVMKTIESKVDGFIDEYLIPVDDIWQPTDLLPNLQGEEGLEHVKQIREEAKELGYDFWVVLVADMVTEEALPTYESWLMDVEGVDQQRRADGEQNPWSKWVRHWTGEENRHGDTLNKYLYLSGRVNMREIEKTTQHLINDGFDIGTGRDPYKNFVYTSFQELATNISHKRVGQLAKKKGNKMLGKMCNIIAGDEMRHYMAYREFVKTIFEHDPSEMMLAFHDMMKKKIVMPAQFLRESGEGIAQAFENFSNAAQRLGVYTTYDYIEILKKLNAYWEIDKMRALTDEAEKARDYLMKLPDRMTRVADRIAIPKDEYQFKWVEPNGII
;
A
#
# COMPACT_ATOMS: atom_id res chain seq x y z
N MET A 1 -27.81 7.93 -10.36
CA MET A 1 -28.52 9.22 -10.41
C MET A 1 -28.90 9.79 -9.04
N ALA A 2 -29.54 9.07 -8.09
CA ALA A 2 -29.83 9.65 -6.75
C ALA A 2 -28.69 9.49 -5.71
N LEU A 3 -27.98 8.36 -5.72
CA LEU A 3 -26.87 8.08 -4.77
C LEU A 3 -25.58 8.87 -5.07
N GLU A 4 -25.29 9.11 -6.36
CA GLU A 4 -24.09 9.84 -6.80
C GLU A 4 -24.04 11.27 -6.21
N ASN A 5 -25.19 11.93 -6.11
CA ASN A 5 -25.23 13.29 -5.56
C ASN A 5 -24.96 13.32 -4.05
N ILE A 6 -25.43 12.32 -3.29
CA ILE A 6 -25.28 12.29 -1.83
C ILE A 6 -23.80 12.11 -1.42
N ARG A 7 -23.08 11.18 -2.06
CA ARG A 7 -21.66 10.95 -1.71
C ARG A 7 -20.78 12.13 -2.06
N LEU A 8 -21.06 12.80 -3.19
CA LEU A 8 -20.39 14.04 -3.55
C LEU A 8 -20.71 15.18 -2.57
N GLU A 9 -21.94 15.29 -2.08
CA GLU A 9 -22.30 16.25 -1.04
C GLU A 9 -21.57 15.98 0.28
N VAL A 10 -21.43 14.71 0.68
CA VAL A 10 -20.64 14.32 1.86
C VAL A 10 -19.17 14.68 1.66
N MET A 11 -18.59 14.35 0.50
CA MET A 11 -17.21 14.72 0.16
C MET A 11 -16.97 16.23 0.31
N LYS A 12 -17.88 17.07 -0.19
CA LYS A 12 -17.81 18.54 -0.04
C LYS A 12 -17.97 18.98 1.42
N THR A 13 -18.87 18.34 2.16
CA THR A 13 -19.16 18.70 3.56
C THR A 13 -17.94 18.50 4.45
N ILE A 14 -17.16 17.45 4.20
CA ILE A 14 -16.03 17.08 5.05
C ILE A 14 -14.70 17.70 4.60
N GLU A 15 -14.65 18.43 3.48
CA GLU A 15 -13.43 19.08 2.95
C GLU A 15 -12.71 19.93 3.99
N SER A 16 -13.45 20.67 4.82
CA SER A 16 -12.87 21.52 5.88
C SER A 16 -12.09 20.72 6.93
N LYS A 17 -12.44 19.45 7.18
CA LYS A 17 -11.69 18.56 8.07
C LYS A 17 -10.42 18.03 7.39
N VAL A 18 -10.42 17.90 6.06
CA VAL A 18 -9.28 17.35 5.29
C VAL A 18 -8.05 18.26 5.40
N ASP A 19 -8.20 19.58 5.37
CA ASP A 19 -7.07 20.49 5.59
C ASP A 19 -6.43 20.28 6.97
N GLY A 20 -7.24 20.06 8.01
CA GLY A 20 -6.72 19.72 9.34
C GLY A 20 -5.98 18.38 9.37
N PHE A 21 -6.45 17.39 8.61
CA PHE A 21 -5.78 16.09 8.48
C PHE A 21 -4.45 16.17 7.71
N ILE A 22 -4.32 17.09 6.74
CA ILE A 22 -3.03 17.35 6.09
C ILE A 22 -2.01 17.80 7.13
N ASP A 23 -2.37 18.78 7.97
CA ASP A 23 -1.47 19.32 8.99
C ASP A 23 -1.18 18.31 10.12
N GLU A 24 -2.10 17.38 10.39
CA GLU A 24 -1.95 16.36 11.44
C GLU A 24 -1.10 15.16 11.00
N TYR A 25 -1.25 14.69 9.75
CA TYR A 25 -0.69 13.41 9.32
C TYR A 25 0.46 13.52 8.32
N LEU A 26 0.60 14.63 7.60
CA LEU A 26 1.67 14.82 6.63
C LEU A 26 2.81 15.64 7.23
N ILE A 27 4.03 15.37 6.80
CA ILE A 27 5.22 16.05 7.31
C ILE A 27 5.65 17.11 6.28
N PRO A 28 5.97 18.35 6.72
CA PRO A 28 6.51 19.37 5.83
C PRO A 28 7.76 18.88 5.08
N VAL A 29 7.88 19.28 3.81
CA VAL A 29 8.98 18.82 2.92
C VAL A 29 10.37 19.11 3.50
N ASP A 30 10.52 20.23 4.21
CA ASP A 30 11.80 20.64 4.82
C ASP A 30 12.17 19.82 6.08
N ASP A 31 11.20 19.13 6.69
CA ASP A 31 11.37 18.34 7.92
C ASP A 31 11.34 16.82 7.67
N ILE A 32 10.84 16.40 6.51
CA ILE A 32 10.67 14.99 6.16
C ILE A 32 11.96 14.37 5.63
N TRP A 33 12.18 13.09 5.94
CA TRP A 33 13.33 12.34 5.45
C TRP A 33 13.37 12.28 3.92
N GLN A 34 14.59 12.24 3.36
CA GLN A 34 14.84 12.07 1.93
C GLN A 34 15.63 10.78 1.67
N PRO A 35 15.52 10.15 0.47
CA PRO A 35 16.26 8.93 0.15
C PRO A 35 17.77 9.02 0.42
N THR A 36 18.37 10.18 0.16
CA THR A 36 19.81 10.45 0.39
C THR A 36 20.21 10.33 1.86
N ASP A 37 19.30 10.55 2.81
CA ASP A 37 19.59 10.41 4.25
C ASP A 37 19.86 8.96 4.67
N LEU A 38 19.47 8.01 3.81
CA LEU A 38 19.53 6.57 4.06
C LEU A 38 20.51 5.85 3.14
N LEU A 39 20.96 6.51 2.07
CA LEU A 39 21.83 5.93 1.03
C LEU A 39 23.28 6.42 1.15
N PRO A 40 24.25 5.68 0.58
CA PRO A 40 25.65 6.12 0.54
C PRO A 40 25.82 7.49 -0.15
N ASN A 41 26.53 8.41 0.51
CA ASN A 41 26.92 9.68 -0.10
C ASN A 41 28.13 9.49 -1.04
N LEU A 42 27.87 9.41 -2.35
CA LEU A 42 28.90 9.22 -3.37
C LEU A 42 29.77 10.45 -3.66
N GLN A 43 29.42 11.62 -3.12
CA GLN A 43 30.27 12.83 -3.20
C GLN A 43 31.36 12.84 -2.12
N GLY A 44 31.19 12.04 -1.05
CA GLY A 44 32.15 11.92 0.04
C GLY A 44 33.23 10.86 -0.23
N GLU A 45 34.34 10.95 0.50
CA GLU A 45 35.48 10.03 0.36
C GLU A 45 35.12 8.57 0.71
N GLU A 46 34.14 8.37 1.60
CA GLU A 46 33.70 7.05 2.07
C GLU A 46 32.56 6.43 1.24
N GLY A 47 32.03 7.14 0.24
CA GLY A 47 30.84 6.70 -0.51
C GLY A 47 30.97 5.31 -1.12
N LEU A 48 32.12 5.02 -1.75
CA LEU A 48 32.38 3.72 -2.35
C LEU A 48 32.55 2.61 -1.31
N GLU A 49 33.03 2.92 -0.11
CA GLU A 49 33.18 1.94 0.96
C GLU A 49 31.80 1.55 1.53
N HIS A 50 30.91 2.52 1.73
CA HIS A 50 29.52 2.25 2.09
C HIS A 50 28.77 1.41 1.04
N VAL A 51 29.06 1.61 -0.25
CA VAL A 51 28.51 0.71 -1.30
C VAL A 51 29.02 -0.72 -1.14
N LYS A 52 30.32 -0.92 -0.86
CA LYS A 52 30.84 -2.27 -0.58
C LYS A 52 30.18 -2.89 0.65
N GLN A 53 29.96 -2.09 1.70
CA GLN A 53 29.27 -2.55 2.90
C GLN A 53 27.83 -3.02 2.59
N ILE A 54 27.06 -2.26 1.80
CA ILE A 54 25.72 -2.69 1.35
C ILE A 54 25.79 -4.05 0.68
N ARG A 55 26.73 -4.24 -0.25
CA ARG A 55 26.89 -5.49 -1.00
C ARG A 55 27.28 -6.66 -0.11
N GLU A 56 28.12 -6.43 0.90
CA GLU A 56 28.51 -7.47 1.86
C GLU A 56 27.32 -7.88 2.74
N GLU A 57 26.63 -6.92 3.33
CA GLU A 57 25.46 -7.18 4.19
C GLU A 57 24.29 -7.80 3.41
N ALA A 58 24.22 -7.58 2.10
CA ALA A 58 23.18 -8.13 1.22
C ALA A 58 23.37 -9.62 0.88
N LYS A 59 24.55 -10.22 1.14
CA LYS A 59 24.80 -11.65 0.89
C LYS A 59 24.03 -12.57 1.84
N GLU A 60 23.71 -12.09 3.03
CA GLU A 60 23.07 -12.88 4.10
C GLU A 60 21.54 -12.99 3.97
N LEU A 61 20.97 -12.31 2.98
CA LEU A 61 19.53 -12.25 2.71
C LEU A 61 19.14 -13.37 1.73
N GLY A 62 18.10 -14.15 2.07
CA GLY A 62 17.66 -15.32 1.32
C GLY A 62 16.86 -15.01 0.05
N TYR A 63 16.58 -16.03 -0.75
CA TYR A 63 15.90 -15.88 -2.04
C TYR A 63 14.51 -15.21 -1.95
N ASP A 64 13.60 -15.80 -1.17
CA ASP A 64 12.24 -15.26 -0.96
C ASP A 64 12.27 -13.81 -0.44
N PHE A 65 13.32 -13.43 0.32
CA PHE A 65 13.47 -12.05 0.78
C PHE A 65 13.68 -11.07 -0.38
N TRP A 66 14.55 -11.41 -1.33
CA TRP A 66 14.79 -10.56 -2.51
C TRP A 66 13.58 -10.50 -3.42
N VAL A 67 12.87 -11.62 -3.63
CA VAL A 67 11.62 -11.64 -4.40
C VAL A 67 10.59 -10.68 -3.80
N VAL A 68 10.40 -10.73 -2.48
CA VAL A 68 9.46 -9.86 -1.78
C VAL A 68 9.90 -8.40 -1.83
N LEU A 69 11.16 -8.10 -1.55
CA LEU A 69 11.67 -6.72 -1.60
C LEU A 69 11.56 -6.11 -3.00
N VAL A 70 11.79 -6.90 -4.04
CA VAL A 70 11.62 -6.48 -5.43
C VAL A 70 10.15 -6.16 -5.72
N ALA A 71 9.23 -7.03 -5.32
CA ALA A 71 7.80 -6.81 -5.56
C ALA A 71 7.25 -5.62 -4.76
N ASP A 72 7.70 -5.43 -3.51
CA ASP A 72 7.38 -4.25 -2.71
C ASP A 72 7.85 -2.99 -3.46
N MET A 73 9.11 -2.94 -3.90
CA MET A 73 9.65 -1.81 -4.68
C MET A 73 8.91 -1.56 -6.00
N VAL A 74 8.59 -2.61 -6.76
CA VAL A 74 7.84 -2.48 -8.02
C VAL A 74 6.43 -1.93 -7.78
N THR A 75 5.83 -2.30 -6.64
CA THR A 75 4.55 -1.73 -6.21
C THR A 75 4.71 -0.23 -5.94
N GLU A 76 5.74 0.18 -5.18
CA GLU A 76 5.99 1.62 -4.95
C GLU A 76 6.23 2.40 -6.25
N GLU A 77 6.99 1.84 -7.19
CA GLU A 77 7.30 2.50 -8.48
C GLU A 77 6.08 2.64 -9.40
N ALA A 78 5.00 1.88 -9.16
CA ALA A 78 3.74 2.04 -9.87
C ALA A 78 2.88 3.21 -9.35
N LEU A 79 3.45 4.11 -8.54
CA LEU A 79 2.84 5.34 -8.04
C LEU A 79 2.04 6.16 -9.07
N PRO A 80 2.46 6.33 -10.34
CA PRO A 80 1.66 7.07 -11.33
C PRO A 80 0.26 6.48 -11.54
N THR A 81 0.12 5.16 -11.38
CA THR A 81 -1.17 4.47 -11.44
C THR A 81 -2.04 4.85 -10.24
N TYR A 82 -1.45 4.97 -9.05
CA TYR A 82 -2.17 5.26 -7.81
C TYR A 82 -2.62 6.71 -7.73
N GLU A 83 -1.74 7.64 -8.10
CA GLU A 83 -2.07 9.07 -8.18
C GLU A 83 -3.21 9.29 -9.19
N SER A 84 -3.08 8.73 -10.41
CA SER A 84 -4.08 8.88 -11.46
C SER A 84 -5.44 8.35 -11.03
N TRP A 85 -5.46 7.24 -10.29
CA TRP A 85 -6.68 6.64 -9.75
C TRP A 85 -7.32 7.51 -8.65
N LEU A 86 -6.54 7.99 -7.67
CA LEU A 86 -7.04 8.87 -6.62
C LEU A 86 -7.54 10.21 -7.19
N MET A 87 -6.88 10.72 -8.23
CA MET A 87 -7.28 11.94 -8.92
C MET A 87 -8.57 11.79 -9.75
N ASP A 88 -8.97 10.58 -10.12
CA ASP A 88 -10.21 10.31 -10.85
C ASP A 88 -11.43 10.12 -9.92
N VAL A 89 -11.21 10.09 -8.61
CA VAL A 89 -12.29 9.95 -7.60
C VAL A 89 -13.27 11.12 -7.68
N GLU A 90 -14.56 10.82 -7.62
CA GLU A 90 -15.60 11.83 -7.61
C GLU A 90 -15.49 12.73 -6.36
N GLY A 91 -15.39 14.05 -6.57
CA GLY A 91 -15.16 15.03 -5.52
C GLY A 91 -13.70 15.50 -5.39
N VAL A 92 -12.77 14.82 -6.07
CA VAL A 92 -11.38 15.28 -6.23
C VAL A 92 -11.30 16.13 -7.49
N ASP A 93 -10.88 17.38 -7.35
CA ASP A 93 -10.73 18.32 -8.48
C ASP A 93 -9.31 18.88 -8.53
N GLN A 94 -8.64 18.69 -9.67
CA GLN A 94 -7.31 19.24 -9.91
C GLN A 94 -7.35 20.72 -10.29
N GLN A 95 -8.46 21.18 -10.87
CA GLN A 95 -8.61 22.57 -11.26
C GLN A 95 -8.87 23.43 -10.04
N ARG A 96 -8.35 24.66 -10.06
CA ARG A 96 -8.70 25.64 -9.04
C ARG A 96 -10.18 25.98 -9.17
N ARG A 97 -10.82 26.17 -8.03
CA ARG A 97 -12.19 26.69 -7.96
C ARG A 97 -12.25 28.10 -8.52
N ALA A 98 -13.47 28.54 -8.84
CA ALA A 98 -13.71 29.88 -9.38
C ALA A 98 -13.29 31.01 -8.41
N ASP A 99 -13.25 30.72 -7.11
CA ASP A 99 -12.76 31.61 -6.04
C ASP A 99 -11.23 31.58 -5.88
N GLY A 100 -10.52 30.76 -6.66
CA GLY A 100 -9.07 30.58 -6.63
C GLY A 100 -8.57 29.54 -5.62
N GLU A 101 -9.43 28.96 -4.79
CA GLU A 101 -9.06 27.94 -3.80
C GLU A 101 -8.73 26.59 -4.46
N GLN A 102 -7.84 25.84 -3.83
CA GLN A 102 -7.56 24.46 -4.22
C GLN A 102 -8.53 23.51 -3.51
N ASN A 103 -8.98 22.47 -4.20
CA ASN A 103 -9.73 21.39 -3.57
C ASN A 103 -8.85 20.65 -2.54
N PRO A 104 -9.27 20.55 -1.26
CA PRO A 104 -8.46 19.93 -0.21
C PRO A 104 -8.11 18.46 -0.50
N TRP A 105 -8.99 17.74 -1.21
CA TRP A 105 -8.72 16.37 -1.60
C TRP A 105 -7.58 16.26 -2.61
N SER A 106 -7.57 17.08 -3.67
CA SER A 106 -6.46 17.06 -4.63
C SER A 106 -5.16 17.57 -4.01
N LYS A 107 -5.24 18.44 -3.00
CA LYS A 107 -4.09 18.84 -2.16
C LYS A 107 -3.57 17.65 -1.36
N TRP A 108 -4.43 16.90 -0.65
CA TRP A 108 -4.06 15.66 0.03
C TRP A 108 -3.35 14.69 -0.92
N VAL A 109 -3.95 14.38 -2.08
CA VAL A 109 -3.37 13.45 -3.05
C VAL A 109 -1.99 13.90 -3.48
N ARG A 110 -1.77 15.18 -3.82
CA ARG A 110 -0.45 15.69 -4.22
C ARG A 110 0.60 15.53 -3.11
N HIS A 111 0.24 15.83 -1.86
CA HIS A 111 1.17 15.71 -0.74
C HIS A 111 1.48 14.24 -0.42
N TRP A 112 0.46 13.39 -0.37
CA TRP A 112 0.62 11.94 -0.23
C TRP A 112 1.51 11.38 -1.33
N THR A 113 1.25 11.68 -2.60
CA THR A 113 2.09 11.25 -3.74
C THR A 113 3.54 11.71 -3.58
N GLY A 114 3.77 12.93 -3.09
CA GLY A 114 5.12 13.44 -2.81
C GLY A 114 5.82 12.66 -1.69
N GLU A 115 5.09 12.24 -0.66
CA GLU A 115 5.61 11.36 0.38
C GLU A 115 5.92 9.97 -0.18
N GLU A 116 5.00 9.34 -0.90
CA GLU A 116 5.11 7.99 -1.49
C GLU A 116 6.25 7.86 -2.49
N ASN A 117 6.48 8.88 -3.33
CA ASN A 117 7.53 8.84 -4.35
C ASN A 117 8.89 8.46 -3.76
N ARG A 118 9.17 8.87 -2.52
CA ARG A 118 10.45 8.61 -1.83
C ARG A 118 10.64 7.14 -1.51
N HIS A 119 9.58 6.34 -1.39
CA HIS A 119 9.64 4.92 -1.04
C HIS A 119 10.26 4.13 -2.18
N GLY A 120 9.66 4.21 -3.38
CA GLY A 120 10.19 3.63 -4.61
C GLY A 120 11.61 4.11 -4.88
N ASP A 121 11.86 5.42 -4.75
CA ASP A 121 13.17 6.02 -4.96
C ASP A 121 14.27 5.46 -4.04
N THR A 122 13.92 5.11 -2.81
CA THR A 122 14.85 4.57 -1.81
C THR A 122 15.12 3.09 -2.07
N LEU A 123 14.05 2.31 -2.28
CA LEU A 123 14.15 0.87 -2.50
C LEU A 123 14.81 0.56 -3.85
N ASN A 124 14.51 1.33 -4.90
CA ASN A 124 15.16 1.22 -6.21
C ASN A 124 16.68 1.38 -6.10
N LYS A 125 17.14 2.50 -5.52
CA LYS A 125 18.57 2.78 -5.35
C LYS A 125 19.23 1.74 -4.47
N TYR A 126 18.56 1.25 -3.43
CA TYR A 126 19.09 0.15 -2.62
C TYR A 126 19.24 -1.14 -3.44
N LEU A 127 18.21 -1.58 -4.15
CA LEU A 127 18.24 -2.77 -5.01
C LEU A 127 19.35 -2.66 -6.07
N TYR A 128 19.47 -1.50 -6.71
CA TYR A 128 20.53 -1.21 -7.67
C TYR A 128 21.93 -1.34 -7.06
N LEU A 129 22.18 -0.71 -5.91
CA LEU A 129 23.50 -0.73 -5.25
C LEU A 129 23.85 -2.09 -4.66
N SER A 130 22.84 -2.86 -4.23
CA SER A 130 22.99 -4.20 -3.66
C SER A 130 23.69 -5.17 -4.61
N GLY A 131 23.50 -5.01 -5.93
CA GLY A 131 24.01 -5.93 -6.94
C GLY A 131 23.43 -7.34 -6.80
N ARG A 132 22.23 -7.48 -6.22
CA ARG A 132 21.61 -8.78 -5.92
C ARG A 132 20.48 -9.18 -6.86
N VAL A 133 20.08 -8.29 -7.76
CA VAL A 133 18.86 -8.42 -8.54
C VAL A 133 19.07 -7.94 -9.98
N ASN A 134 18.22 -8.42 -10.87
CA ASN A 134 18.23 -8.10 -12.29
C ASN A 134 17.47 -6.80 -12.53
N MET A 135 18.14 -5.68 -12.32
CA MET A 135 17.50 -4.36 -12.48
C MET A 135 16.83 -4.19 -13.84
N ARG A 136 17.43 -4.72 -14.92
CA ARG A 136 16.83 -4.65 -16.26
C ARG A 136 15.47 -5.37 -16.33
N GLU A 137 15.34 -6.50 -15.66
CA GLU A 137 14.07 -7.21 -15.63
C GLU A 137 13.06 -6.50 -14.73
N ILE A 138 13.50 -6.00 -13.57
CA ILE A 138 12.66 -5.23 -12.65
C ILE A 138 12.10 -3.97 -13.32
N GLU A 139 12.94 -3.24 -14.07
CA GLU A 139 12.54 -2.07 -14.86
C GLU A 139 11.48 -2.43 -15.90
N LYS A 140 11.62 -3.58 -16.59
CA LYS A 140 10.60 -4.08 -17.53
C LYS A 140 9.32 -4.48 -16.83
N THR A 141 9.40 -5.16 -15.69
CA THR A 141 8.25 -5.53 -14.87
C THR A 141 7.50 -4.28 -14.38
N THR A 142 8.22 -3.26 -13.91
CA THR A 142 7.66 -1.97 -13.49
C THR A 142 6.95 -1.28 -14.65
N GLN A 143 7.60 -1.21 -15.82
CA GLN A 143 7.00 -0.63 -17.01
C GLN A 143 5.74 -1.39 -17.46
N HIS A 144 5.75 -2.73 -17.38
CA HIS A 144 4.57 -3.53 -17.62
C HIS A 144 3.45 -3.21 -16.64
N LEU A 145 3.74 -3.19 -15.33
CA LEU A 145 2.73 -2.92 -14.31
C LEU A 145 2.07 -1.54 -14.49
N ILE A 146 2.86 -0.50 -14.76
CA ILE A 146 2.34 0.85 -15.03
C ILE A 146 1.43 0.86 -16.27
N ASN A 147 1.87 0.21 -17.36
CA ASN A 147 1.10 0.15 -18.61
C ASN A 147 -0.18 -0.68 -18.48
N ASP A 148 -0.13 -1.76 -17.71
CA ASP A 148 -1.25 -2.66 -17.49
C ASP A 148 -2.25 -2.06 -16.48
N GLY A 149 -1.81 -1.12 -15.65
CA GLY A 149 -2.60 -0.44 -14.63
C GLY A 149 -3.06 -1.40 -13.53
N PHE A 150 -4.24 -1.14 -12.98
CA PHE A 150 -4.89 -2.02 -12.01
C PHE A 150 -6.41 -1.82 -12.02
N ASP A 151 -7.16 -2.88 -11.71
CA ASP A 151 -8.61 -2.81 -11.46
C ASP A 151 -8.95 -3.43 -10.10
N ILE A 152 -9.23 -2.56 -9.14
CA ILE A 152 -9.51 -2.92 -7.74
C ILE A 152 -11.00 -2.81 -7.41
N GLY A 153 -11.86 -2.59 -8.41
CA GLY A 153 -13.31 -2.60 -8.27
C GLY A 153 -13.92 -1.42 -7.50
N THR A 154 -13.15 -0.35 -7.25
CA THR A 154 -13.65 0.87 -6.59
C THR A 154 -14.33 1.82 -7.59
N GLY A 155 -13.90 1.82 -8.85
CA GLY A 155 -14.27 2.86 -9.80
C GLY A 155 -13.94 4.24 -9.23
N ARG A 156 -14.83 5.21 -9.49
CA ARG A 156 -14.68 6.61 -9.04
C ARG A 156 -15.31 6.90 -7.68
N ASP A 157 -15.72 5.85 -6.95
CA ASP A 157 -16.51 5.94 -5.73
C ASP A 157 -15.63 6.27 -4.50
N PRO A 158 -15.74 7.46 -3.90
CA PRO A 158 -14.86 7.88 -2.80
C PRO A 158 -14.93 6.94 -1.59
N TYR A 159 -16.11 6.38 -1.28
CA TYR A 159 -16.27 5.54 -0.09
C TYR A 159 -15.49 4.23 -0.24
N LYS A 160 -15.58 3.62 -1.42
CA LYS A 160 -14.82 2.41 -1.75
C LYS A 160 -13.32 2.67 -1.82
N ASN A 161 -12.94 3.81 -2.39
CA ASN A 161 -11.54 4.25 -2.47
C ASN A 161 -10.93 4.37 -1.07
N PHE A 162 -11.58 5.07 -0.14
CA PHE A 162 -11.04 5.27 1.21
C PHE A 162 -11.04 4.00 2.06
N VAL A 163 -11.99 3.08 1.86
CA VAL A 163 -11.90 1.73 2.45
C VAL A 163 -10.68 0.99 1.91
N TYR A 164 -10.47 1.04 0.59
CA TYR A 164 -9.34 0.39 -0.06
C TYR A 164 -8.01 0.93 0.46
N THR A 165 -7.81 2.26 0.46
CA THR A 165 -6.56 2.86 0.95
C THR A 165 -6.35 2.59 2.43
N SER A 166 -7.37 2.74 3.28
CA SER A 166 -7.27 2.38 4.71
C SER A 166 -6.81 0.94 4.94
N PHE A 167 -7.17 0.03 4.04
CA PHE A 167 -6.73 -1.36 4.13
C PHE A 167 -5.29 -1.52 3.62
N GLN A 168 -4.98 -0.97 2.45
CA GLN A 168 -3.69 -1.12 1.80
C GLN A 168 -2.56 -0.49 2.59
N GLU A 169 -2.75 0.72 3.11
CA GLU A 169 -1.75 1.45 3.91
C GLU A 169 -1.34 0.67 5.17
N LEU A 170 -2.28 -0.07 5.78
CA LEU A 170 -1.93 -0.95 6.89
C LEU A 170 -1.25 -2.25 6.42
N ALA A 171 -1.57 -2.73 5.22
CA ALA A 171 -0.92 -3.90 4.63
C ALA A 171 0.55 -3.61 4.27
N THR A 172 0.82 -2.48 3.60
CA THR A 172 2.17 -1.99 3.27
C THR A 172 2.96 -1.69 4.54
N ASN A 173 2.36 -1.06 5.56
CA ASN A 173 2.99 -0.89 6.88
C ASN A 173 3.48 -2.22 7.45
N ILE A 174 2.64 -3.25 7.44
CA ILE A 174 2.98 -4.58 7.96
C ILE A 174 4.10 -5.21 7.12
N SER A 175 4.00 -5.13 5.79
CA SER A 175 4.99 -5.66 4.85
C SER A 175 6.37 -5.05 5.10
N HIS A 176 6.48 -3.72 4.99
CA HIS A 176 7.72 -2.97 5.17
C HIS A 176 8.33 -3.18 6.55
N LYS A 177 7.51 -3.14 7.60
CA LYS A 177 7.98 -3.37 8.97
C LYS A 177 8.60 -4.76 9.13
N ARG A 178 8.01 -5.79 8.54
CA ARG A 178 8.52 -7.18 8.64
C ARG A 178 9.74 -7.40 7.77
N VAL A 179 9.76 -6.89 6.53
CA VAL A 179 10.95 -6.88 5.69
C VAL A 179 12.11 -6.20 6.42
N GLY A 180 11.88 -5.03 7.02
CA GLY A 180 12.90 -4.32 7.81
C GLY A 180 13.40 -5.12 9.02
N GLN A 181 12.51 -5.83 9.72
CA GLN A 181 12.89 -6.72 10.82
C GLN A 181 13.72 -7.92 10.36
N LEU A 182 13.35 -8.53 9.25
CA LEU A 182 14.08 -9.65 8.65
C LEU A 182 15.48 -9.21 8.20
N ALA A 183 15.58 -8.07 7.51
CA ALA A 183 16.84 -7.47 7.10
C ALA A 183 17.76 -7.23 8.30
N LYS A 184 17.23 -6.57 9.35
CA LYS A 184 17.99 -6.27 10.57
C LYS A 184 18.47 -7.53 11.30
N LYS A 185 17.65 -8.60 11.35
CA LYS A 185 18.03 -9.89 11.95
C LYS A 185 19.19 -10.56 11.20
N LYS A 186 19.33 -10.29 9.90
CA LYS A 186 20.41 -10.77 9.04
C LYS A 186 21.61 -9.82 8.96
N GLY A 187 21.67 -8.80 9.83
CA GLY A 187 22.78 -7.87 9.90
C GLY A 187 22.68 -6.67 8.97
N ASN A 188 21.68 -6.62 8.07
CA ASN A 188 21.48 -5.50 7.15
C ASN A 188 20.72 -4.36 7.84
N LYS A 189 21.47 -3.58 8.64
CA LYS A 189 20.89 -2.52 9.48
C LYS A 189 20.38 -1.34 8.65
N MET A 190 21.04 -1.05 7.54
CA MET A 190 20.65 0.05 6.64
C MET A 190 19.30 -0.22 6.01
N LEU A 191 19.11 -1.37 5.35
CA LEU A 191 17.81 -1.75 4.81
C LEU A 191 16.74 -1.85 5.90
N GLY A 192 17.11 -2.41 7.06
CA GLY A 192 16.23 -2.44 8.23
C GLY A 192 15.75 -1.04 8.65
N LYS A 193 16.61 -0.02 8.58
CA LYS A 193 16.23 1.37 8.87
C LYS A 193 15.32 1.94 7.77
N MET A 194 15.64 1.72 6.49
CA MET A 194 14.84 2.16 5.34
C MET A 194 13.40 1.68 5.45
N CYS A 195 13.18 0.37 5.55
CA CYS A 195 11.83 -0.19 5.59
C CYS A 195 11.06 0.23 6.86
N ASN A 196 11.74 0.47 7.99
CA ASN A 196 11.06 0.97 9.19
C ASN A 196 10.62 2.44 9.05
N ILE A 197 11.38 3.25 8.31
CA ILE A 197 11.02 4.64 8.04
C ILE A 197 9.85 4.69 7.05
N ILE A 198 9.92 3.92 5.96
CA ILE A 198 8.82 3.76 5.00
C ILE A 198 7.56 3.31 5.74
N ALA A 199 7.62 2.25 6.55
CA ALA A 199 6.48 1.82 7.38
C ALA A 199 5.94 2.92 8.31
N GLY A 200 6.77 3.87 8.74
CA GLY A 200 6.32 5.04 9.49
C GLY A 200 5.42 5.97 8.69
N ASP A 201 5.68 6.13 7.39
CA ASP A 201 4.86 6.86 6.42
C ASP A 201 3.51 6.18 6.22
N GLU A 202 3.52 4.90 5.85
CA GLU A 202 2.33 4.07 5.71
C GLU A 202 1.40 4.14 6.94
N MET A 203 1.98 4.19 8.15
CA MET A 203 1.19 4.28 9.38
C MET A 203 0.47 5.62 9.51
N ARG A 204 1.09 6.74 9.11
CA ARG A 204 0.42 8.05 9.14
C ARG A 204 -0.66 8.14 8.08
N HIS A 205 -0.39 7.64 6.87
CA HIS A 205 -1.39 7.60 5.81
C HIS A 205 -2.56 6.70 6.18
N TYR A 206 -2.30 5.52 6.75
CA TYR A 206 -3.32 4.66 7.36
C TYR A 206 -4.17 5.42 8.39
N MET A 207 -3.54 6.17 9.29
CA MET A 207 -4.25 6.96 10.30
C MET A 207 -5.14 8.04 9.68
N ALA A 208 -4.71 8.69 8.60
CA ALA A 208 -5.52 9.67 7.89
C ALA A 208 -6.70 9.02 7.15
N TYR A 209 -6.44 8.00 6.31
CA TYR A 209 -7.48 7.37 5.51
C TYR A 209 -8.57 6.71 6.36
N ARG A 210 -8.21 6.08 7.48
CA ARG A 210 -9.22 5.51 8.39
C ARG A 210 -10.06 6.61 9.07
N GLU A 211 -9.52 7.81 9.28
CA GLU A 211 -10.28 8.96 9.77
C GLU A 211 -11.21 9.54 8.72
N PHE A 212 -10.85 9.51 7.44
CA PHE A 212 -11.77 9.90 6.36
C PHE A 212 -13.01 9.01 6.37
N VAL A 213 -12.82 7.69 6.45
CA VAL A 213 -13.93 6.73 6.54
C VAL A 213 -14.75 6.94 7.83
N LYS A 214 -14.08 7.14 8.97
CA LYS A 214 -14.77 7.40 10.25
C LYS A 214 -15.63 8.65 10.17
N THR A 215 -15.10 9.73 9.58
CA THR A 215 -15.82 10.97 9.36
C THR A 215 -17.03 10.75 8.45
N ILE A 216 -16.88 9.99 7.35
CA ILE A 216 -18.01 9.67 6.46
C ILE A 216 -19.09 8.89 7.21
N PHE A 217 -18.75 7.95 8.10
CA PHE A 217 -19.72 7.26 8.93
C PHE A 217 -20.54 8.20 9.84
N GLU A 218 -20.01 9.36 10.25
CA GLU A 218 -20.77 10.38 11.01
C GLU A 218 -21.87 11.04 10.18
N HIS A 219 -21.69 11.10 8.86
CA HIS A 219 -22.58 11.82 7.93
C HIS A 219 -23.52 10.90 7.14
N ASP A 220 -23.03 9.73 6.74
CA ASP A 220 -23.73 8.80 5.85
C ASP A 220 -23.46 7.33 6.23
N PRO A 221 -23.91 6.90 7.44
CA PRO A 221 -23.51 5.62 8.01
C PRO A 221 -24.02 4.42 7.21
N SER A 222 -25.20 4.52 6.58
CA SER A 222 -25.78 3.41 5.83
C SER A 222 -25.04 3.16 4.52
N GLU A 223 -24.79 4.20 3.72
CA GLU A 223 -24.09 4.03 2.44
C GLU A 223 -22.61 3.70 2.62
N MET A 224 -21.96 4.26 3.65
CA MET A 224 -20.59 3.90 4.00
C MET A 224 -20.49 2.42 4.41
N MET A 225 -21.46 1.91 5.19
CA MET A 225 -21.53 0.49 5.55
C MET A 225 -21.69 -0.41 4.32
N LEU A 226 -22.53 -0.01 3.38
CA LEU A 226 -22.75 -0.75 2.13
C LEU A 226 -21.50 -0.75 1.24
N ALA A 227 -20.78 0.37 1.15
CA ALA A 227 -19.52 0.47 0.42
C ALA A 227 -18.44 -0.43 1.04
N PHE A 228 -18.28 -0.40 2.37
CA PHE A 228 -17.34 -1.27 3.07
C PHE A 228 -17.69 -2.75 2.86
N HIS A 229 -18.95 -3.12 2.96
CA HIS A 229 -19.42 -4.47 2.68
C HIS A 229 -19.16 -4.92 1.24
N ASP A 230 -19.38 -4.07 0.23
CA ASP A 230 -19.09 -4.39 -1.18
C ASP A 230 -17.60 -4.69 -1.38
N MET A 231 -16.72 -3.83 -0.84
CA MET A 231 -15.27 -4.02 -0.92
C MET A 231 -14.83 -5.33 -0.26
N MET A 232 -15.35 -5.64 0.93
CA MET A 232 -14.99 -6.86 1.64
C MET A 232 -15.56 -8.12 0.98
N LYS A 233 -16.73 -8.03 0.34
CA LYS A 233 -17.32 -9.14 -0.41
C LYS A 233 -16.53 -9.47 -1.69
N LYS A 234 -16.00 -8.44 -2.36
CA LYS A 234 -15.11 -8.58 -3.54
C LYS A 234 -13.67 -8.95 -3.18
N LYS A 235 -13.30 -8.79 -1.91
CA LYS A 235 -11.95 -8.84 -1.36
C LYS A 235 -11.13 -7.62 -1.79
N ILE A 236 -10.28 -7.15 -0.89
CA ILE A 236 -9.31 -6.11 -1.20
C ILE A 236 -8.22 -6.73 -2.07
N VAL A 237 -8.18 -6.29 -3.32
CA VAL A 237 -7.23 -6.75 -4.33
C VAL A 237 -5.89 -6.06 -4.12
N MET A 238 -4.77 -6.76 -4.27
CA MET A 238 -3.45 -6.12 -4.15
C MET A 238 -3.18 -5.23 -5.37
N PRO A 239 -2.56 -4.06 -5.21
CA PRO A 239 -2.30 -3.15 -6.33
C PRO A 239 -1.41 -3.79 -7.41
N ALA A 240 -0.45 -4.63 -7.01
CA ALA A 240 0.42 -5.37 -7.92
C ALA A 240 -0.21 -6.67 -8.49
N GLN A 241 -1.54 -6.83 -8.49
CA GLN A 241 -2.19 -8.06 -9.01
C GLN A 241 -1.82 -8.40 -10.47
N PHE A 242 -1.43 -7.41 -11.27
CA PHE A 242 -1.08 -7.56 -12.68
C PHE A 242 0.42 -7.78 -12.91
N LEU A 243 1.19 -7.97 -11.84
CA LEU A 243 2.62 -8.24 -11.88
C LEU A 243 2.94 -9.39 -12.86
N ARG A 244 3.93 -9.14 -13.71
CA ARG A 244 4.43 -10.09 -14.69
C ARG A 244 5.91 -9.88 -15.00
N GLU A 245 6.56 -10.96 -15.40
CA GLU A 245 7.91 -10.92 -15.95
C GLU A 245 7.86 -10.71 -17.46
N SER A 246 9.01 -10.42 -18.03
CA SER A 246 9.08 -10.17 -19.46
C SER A 246 8.81 -11.43 -20.28
N GLY A 247 7.97 -11.26 -21.30
CA GLY A 247 7.48 -12.37 -22.12
C GLY A 247 6.28 -13.12 -21.51
N GLU A 248 5.84 -12.74 -20.31
CA GLU A 248 4.62 -13.30 -19.71
C GLU A 248 3.38 -12.46 -20.02
N GLY A 249 2.22 -13.10 -19.87
CA GLY A 249 0.93 -12.42 -19.84
C GLY A 249 0.68 -11.71 -18.50
N ILE A 250 -0.31 -10.83 -18.49
CA ILE A 250 -0.73 -10.06 -17.30
C ILE A 250 -1.00 -11.01 -16.12
N ALA A 251 -0.57 -10.61 -14.92
CA ALA A 251 -0.78 -11.29 -13.64
C ALA A 251 -0.07 -12.63 -13.41
N GLN A 252 0.71 -13.15 -14.37
CA GLN A 252 1.31 -14.49 -14.25
C GLN A 252 2.33 -14.62 -13.11
N ALA A 253 2.97 -13.53 -12.70
CA ALA A 253 3.97 -13.54 -11.63
C ALA A 253 3.36 -13.35 -10.22
N PHE A 254 2.13 -12.84 -10.13
CA PHE A 254 1.54 -12.39 -8.86
C PHE A 254 1.34 -13.53 -7.85
N GLU A 255 0.80 -14.67 -8.27
CA GLU A 255 0.55 -15.81 -7.36
C GLU A 255 1.85 -16.34 -6.75
N ASN A 256 2.89 -16.46 -7.56
CA ASN A 256 4.21 -16.89 -7.11
C ASN A 256 4.83 -15.89 -6.11
N PHE A 257 4.66 -14.59 -6.34
CA PHE A 257 5.12 -13.54 -5.43
C PHE A 257 4.36 -13.62 -4.10
N SER A 258 3.03 -13.73 -4.15
CA SER A 258 2.17 -13.83 -2.97
C SER A 258 2.55 -15.05 -2.11
N ASN A 259 2.86 -16.19 -2.76
CA ASN A 259 3.35 -17.39 -2.07
C ASN A 259 4.72 -17.15 -1.39
N ALA A 260 5.65 -16.43 -2.02
CA ALA A 260 6.94 -16.07 -1.41
C ALA A 260 6.75 -15.16 -0.18
N ALA A 261 5.91 -14.14 -0.28
CA ALA A 261 5.56 -13.25 0.84
C ALA A 261 4.93 -14.02 2.00
N GLN A 262 4.05 -14.98 1.70
CA GLN A 262 3.39 -15.80 2.70
C GLN A 262 4.32 -16.81 3.36
N ARG A 263 5.22 -17.47 2.62
CA ARG A 263 6.27 -18.36 3.17
C ARG A 263 7.22 -17.61 4.10
N LEU A 264 7.64 -16.42 3.67
CA LEU A 264 8.55 -15.58 4.45
C LEU A 264 7.86 -14.95 5.68
N GLY A 265 6.53 -14.98 5.71
CA GLY A 265 5.73 -14.39 6.79
C GLY A 265 5.70 -12.86 6.75
N VAL A 266 5.98 -12.26 5.59
CA VAL A 266 5.95 -10.80 5.40
C VAL A 266 4.51 -10.31 5.37
N TYR A 267 3.68 -10.89 4.51
CA TYR A 267 2.24 -10.63 4.48
C TYR A 267 1.49 -11.94 4.24
N THR A 268 0.53 -12.23 5.12
CA THR A 268 -0.19 -13.51 5.15
C THR A 268 -1.69 -13.30 5.16
N THR A 269 -2.44 -14.37 4.93
CA THR A 269 -3.91 -14.34 5.07
C THR A 269 -4.37 -13.88 6.46
N TYR A 270 -3.59 -14.17 7.51
CA TYR A 270 -3.92 -13.72 8.87
C TYR A 270 -3.77 -12.21 9.03
N ASP A 271 -2.82 -11.59 8.33
CA ASP A 271 -2.64 -10.14 8.37
C ASP A 271 -3.83 -9.43 7.75
N TYR A 272 -4.31 -9.92 6.60
CA TYR A 272 -5.55 -9.45 5.99
C TYR A 272 -6.72 -9.50 7.00
N ILE A 273 -6.86 -10.60 7.73
CA ILE A 273 -7.93 -10.78 8.73
C ILE A 273 -7.77 -9.79 9.89
N GLU A 274 -6.55 -9.60 10.38
CA GLU A 274 -6.27 -8.67 11.47
C GLU A 274 -6.48 -7.21 11.07
N ILE A 275 -6.17 -6.83 9.83
CA ILE A 275 -6.49 -5.49 9.28
C ILE A 275 -8.01 -5.28 9.31
N LEU A 276 -8.79 -6.25 8.82
CA LEU A 276 -10.25 -6.18 8.84
C LEU A 276 -10.80 -6.02 10.27
N LYS A 277 -10.30 -6.81 11.23
CA LYS A 277 -10.71 -6.69 12.64
C LYS A 277 -10.39 -5.30 13.20
N LYS A 278 -9.19 -4.78 12.91
CA LYS A 278 -8.78 -3.43 13.34
C LYS A 278 -9.68 -2.35 12.78
N LEU A 279 -10.02 -2.41 11.49
CA LEU A 279 -10.92 -1.46 10.86
C LEU A 279 -12.36 -1.55 11.40
N ASN A 280 -12.90 -2.77 11.55
CA ASN A 280 -14.21 -2.98 12.18
C ASN A 280 -14.26 -2.36 13.59
N ALA A 281 -13.23 -2.61 14.40
CA ALA A 281 -13.15 -2.09 15.76
C ALA A 281 -12.95 -0.57 15.79
N TYR A 282 -12.09 -0.03 14.91
CA TYR A 282 -11.78 1.39 14.86
C TYR A 282 -12.97 2.25 14.44
N TRP A 283 -13.73 1.78 13.45
CA TRP A 283 -14.95 2.43 13.01
C TRP A 283 -16.14 2.11 13.90
N GLU A 284 -15.98 1.25 14.91
CA GLU A 284 -17.02 0.89 15.88
C GLU A 284 -18.33 0.44 15.20
N ILE A 285 -18.21 -0.31 14.09
CA ILE A 285 -19.36 -0.67 13.26
C ILE A 285 -20.39 -1.49 14.04
N ASP A 286 -19.98 -2.22 15.08
CA ASP A 286 -20.84 -2.99 15.98
C ASP A 286 -21.81 -2.11 16.79
N LYS A 287 -21.43 -0.85 17.02
CA LYS A 287 -22.21 0.12 17.81
C LYS A 287 -23.13 0.99 16.96
N MET A 288 -22.99 0.97 15.64
CA MET A 288 -23.79 1.79 14.74
C MET A 288 -25.27 1.38 14.79
N ARG A 289 -26.14 2.39 14.93
CA ARG A 289 -27.60 2.29 15.01
C ARG A 289 -28.24 3.17 13.95
N ALA A 290 -29.56 3.03 13.77
CA ALA A 290 -30.33 3.78 12.77
C ALA A 290 -29.80 3.60 11.33
N LEU A 291 -29.31 2.39 11.04
CA LEU A 291 -28.95 1.96 9.70
C LEU A 291 -30.21 1.54 8.93
N THR A 292 -30.15 1.58 7.60
CA THR A 292 -31.16 0.90 6.77
C THR A 292 -31.08 -0.62 6.95
N ASP A 293 -32.17 -1.34 6.64
CA ASP A 293 -32.22 -2.80 6.74
C ASP A 293 -31.09 -3.50 5.95
N GLU A 294 -30.73 -2.97 4.78
CA GLU A 294 -29.61 -3.45 3.98
C GLU A 294 -28.27 -3.20 4.68
N ALA A 295 -28.09 -2.02 5.27
CA ALA A 295 -26.86 -1.66 5.97
C ALA A 295 -26.69 -2.44 7.29
N GLU A 296 -27.79 -2.78 8.00
CA GLU A 296 -27.72 -3.67 9.16
C GLU A 296 -27.23 -5.07 8.77
N LYS A 297 -27.74 -5.64 7.67
CA LYS A 297 -27.26 -6.93 7.14
C LYS A 297 -25.79 -6.86 6.72
N ALA A 298 -25.38 -5.75 6.12
CA ALA A 298 -23.99 -5.49 5.73
C ALA A 298 -23.05 -5.44 6.94
N ARG A 299 -23.42 -4.69 8.00
CA ARG A 299 -22.70 -4.67 9.28
C ARG A 299 -22.55 -6.07 9.86
N ASP A 300 -23.65 -6.82 9.95
CA ASP A 300 -23.66 -8.16 10.52
C ASP A 300 -22.77 -9.15 9.73
N TYR A 301 -22.69 -8.99 8.41
CA TYR A 301 -21.75 -9.72 7.56
C TYR A 301 -20.31 -9.35 7.90
N LEU A 302 -19.99 -8.05 7.93
CA LEU A 302 -18.64 -7.54 8.20
C LEU A 302 -18.13 -7.98 9.58
N MET A 303 -18.99 -8.00 10.60
CA MET A 303 -18.65 -8.46 11.95
C MET A 303 -18.33 -9.96 12.01
N LYS A 304 -18.98 -10.78 11.17
CA LYS A 304 -18.77 -12.23 11.11
C LYS A 304 -17.65 -12.65 10.15
N LEU A 305 -17.24 -11.76 9.25
CA LEU A 305 -16.30 -12.06 8.18
C LEU A 305 -14.90 -12.48 8.70
N PRO A 306 -14.28 -11.80 9.69
CA PRO A 306 -12.99 -12.22 10.22
C PRO A 306 -12.96 -13.70 10.65
N ASP A 307 -13.91 -14.12 11.48
CA ASP A 307 -13.99 -15.50 11.95
C ASP A 307 -14.23 -16.51 10.82
N ARG A 308 -15.01 -16.11 9.82
CA ARG A 308 -15.22 -16.93 8.61
C ARG A 308 -13.92 -17.10 7.83
N MET A 309 -13.14 -16.02 7.67
CA MET A 309 -11.87 -16.06 6.96
C MET A 309 -10.81 -16.85 7.73
N THR A 310 -10.75 -16.74 9.07
CA THR A 310 -9.84 -17.54 9.91
C THR A 310 -10.05 -19.04 9.68
N ARG A 311 -11.31 -19.50 9.72
CA ARG A 311 -11.62 -20.92 9.46
C ARG A 311 -11.19 -21.43 8.08
N VAL A 312 -11.12 -20.53 7.09
CA VAL A 312 -10.63 -20.85 5.75
C VAL A 312 -9.11 -20.84 5.73
N ALA A 313 -8.48 -19.84 6.33
CA ALA A 313 -7.03 -19.69 6.41
C ALA A 313 -6.35 -20.90 7.09
N ASP A 314 -6.96 -21.46 8.15
CA ASP A 314 -6.48 -22.66 8.85
C ASP A 314 -6.34 -23.90 7.94
N ARG A 315 -6.98 -23.89 6.76
CA ARG A 315 -7.02 -25.01 5.81
C ARG A 315 -6.13 -24.80 4.59
N ILE A 316 -5.56 -23.61 4.41
CA ILE A 316 -4.72 -23.29 3.26
C ILE A 316 -3.31 -23.81 3.52
N ALA A 317 -2.86 -24.74 2.67
CA ALA A 317 -1.46 -25.15 2.65
C ALA A 317 -0.66 -24.15 1.84
N ILE A 318 0.42 -23.63 2.42
CA ILE A 318 1.35 -22.74 1.72
C ILE A 318 2.24 -23.60 0.82
N PRO A 319 2.29 -23.35 -0.50
CA PRO A 319 3.19 -24.08 -1.39
C PRO A 319 4.65 -23.94 -0.93
N LYS A 320 5.34 -25.08 -0.83
CA LYS A 320 6.75 -25.13 -0.43
C LYS A 320 7.70 -24.89 -1.60
N ASP A 321 7.23 -25.08 -2.82
CA ASP A 321 8.05 -24.97 -4.01
C ASP A 321 8.39 -23.50 -4.29
N GLU A 322 9.66 -23.24 -4.60
CA GLU A 322 10.16 -21.93 -4.98
C GLU A 322 10.06 -21.77 -6.50
N TYR A 323 9.34 -20.73 -6.94
CA TYR A 323 9.35 -20.28 -8.33
C TYR A 323 10.61 -19.45 -8.59
N GLN A 324 11.27 -19.70 -9.72
CA GLN A 324 12.49 -19.00 -10.11
C GLN A 324 12.13 -17.75 -10.93
N PHE A 325 12.12 -16.59 -10.29
CA PHE A 325 11.95 -15.29 -10.93
C PHE A 325 13.21 -14.87 -11.69
N LYS A 326 13.05 -14.28 -12.87
CA LYS A 326 14.06 -13.55 -13.65
C LYS A 326 14.60 -12.30 -12.93
N TRP A 327 13.94 -11.85 -11.86
CA TRP A 327 14.41 -10.77 -10.99
C TRP A 327 15.63 -11.17 -10.14
N VAL A 328 15.75 -12.44 -9.75
CA VAL A 328 16.69 -12.88 -8.71
C VAL A 328 17.19 -14.30 -9.05
N GLU A 329 18.50 -14.56 -9.05
CA GLU A 329 19.01 -15.94 -9.16
C GLU A 329 18.97 -16.68 -7.80
N PRO A 330 19.12 -18.02 -7.72
CA PRO A 330 18.99 -18.81 -6.48
C PRO A 330 19.83 -18.38 -5.27
N ASN A 331 20.84 -17.52 -5.45
CA ASN A 331 21.63 -16.95 -4.38
C ASN A 331 21.50 -15.43 -4.29
N GLY A 332 20.55 -14.81 -4.99
CA GLY A 332 20.47 -13.36 -5.20
C GLY A 332 21.72 -12.76 -5.83
N ILE A 333 22.55 -13.51 -6.57
CA ILE A 333 23.72 -12.98 -7.32
C ILE A 333 23.31 -12.92 -8.80
N ILE A 334 23.86 -12.01 -9.60
CA ILE A 334 23.87 -12.10 -11.07
C ILE A 334 25.31 -12.00 -11.54
#